data_AF-A0A4R1AXL4-F1
#
_entry.id   AF-A0A4R1AXL4-F1
#
_cell.length_a   1.000
_cell.length_b   1.000
_cell.length_c   1.000
_cell.angle_alpha   90.00
_cell.angle_beta   90.00
_cell.angle_gamma   90.00
#
_symmetry.space_group_name_H-M   'P 1'
#
loop_
_entity.id
_entity.type
_entity.pdbx_description
1 polymer ?
#
loop_
_entity_poly.entity_id
_entity_poly.type
_entity_poly.pdbx_seq_one_letter_code
_entity_poly.pdbx_strand_id
1 'polypeptide(L)' 'MVTSTLHPGEQRRIRSCISQRVYELTKNRSNSSEFYKSIHRDLKVKFNVTSYKEIDRRRILVAIKFIESWRP' A
#
# COMPACT_ATOMS: atom_id res chain seq x y z
N MET A 1 20.95 -14.75 7.27
CA MET A 1 19.79 -13.91 7.66
C MET A 1 18.91 -13.74 6.44
N VAL A 2 17.70 -14.31 6.43
CA VAL A 2 16.77 -14.14 5.30
C VAL A 2 16.07 -12.80 5.49
N THR A 3 16.35 -11.82 4.64
CA THR A 3 15.69 -10.52 4.68
C THR A 3 14.20 -10.71 4.41
N SER A 4 13.38 -10.54 5.45
CA SER A 4 11.94 -10.84 5.40
C SER A 4 11.13 -9.71 4.73
N THR A 5 11.77 -8.68 4.20
CA THR A 5 11.14 -7.48 3.62
C THR A 5 10.86 -7.63 2.13
N LEU A 6 9.98 -6.77 1.60
CA LEU A 6 9.60 -6.80 0.18
C LEU A 6 10.79 -6.57 -0.76
N HIS A 7 10.92 -7.43 -1.77
CA HIS A 7 11.83 -7.20 -2.90
C HIS A 7 11.32 -6.07 -3.82
N PRO A 8 12.17 -5.49 -4.70
CA PRO A 8 11.76 -4.40 -5.58
C PRO A 8 10.51 -4.68 -6.43
N GLY A 9 10.34 -5.92 -6.92
CA GLY A 9 9.15 -6.33 -7.67
C GLY A 9 7.87 -6.30 -6.83
N GLU A 10 7.97 -6.70 -5.56
CA GLU A 10 6.87 -6.72 -4.60
C GLU A 10 6.51 -5.31 -4.14
N GLN A 11 7.52 -4.46 -3.91
CA GLN A 11 7.31 -3.04 -3.66
C GLN A 11 6.59 -2.36 -4.83
N ARG A 12 6.97 -2.70 -6.07
CA ARG A 12 6.30 -2.20 -7.28
C ARG A 12 4.85 -2.69 -7.38
N ARG A 13 4.58 -3.95 -7.04
CA ARG A 13 3.21 -4.51 -7.00
C ARG A 13 2.33 -3.76 -6.00
N ILE A 14 2.82 -3.51 -4.79
CA ILE A 14 2.11 -2.71 -3.78
C ILE A 14 1.84 -1.30 -4.29
N ARG A 15 2.86 -0.62 -4.83
CA ARG A 15 2.70 0.73 -5.37
C ARG A 15 1.65 0.80 -6.48
N SER A 16 1.65 -0.16 -7.39
CA SER A 16 0.66 -0.25 -8.47
C SER A 16 -0.76 -0.45 -7.92
N CYS A 17 -0.93 -1.30 -6.91
CA CYS A 17 -2.22 -1.54 -6.27
C CYS A 17 -2.76 -0.26 -5.58
N ILE A 18 -1.90 0.49 -4.89
CA ILE A 18 -2.27 1.78 -4.29
C ILE A 18 -2.73 2.75 -5.37
N SER A 19 -1.96 2.91 -6.45
CA SER A 19 -2.33 3.81 -7.55
C SER A 19 -3.65 3.43 -8.20
N GLN A 20 -3.87 2.15 -8.47
CA GLN A 20 -5.13 1.66 -9.02
C GLN A 20 -6.28 2.02 -8.09
N ARG A 21 -6.15 1.75 -6.78
CA ARG A 21 -7.19 2.05 -5.81
C ARG A 21 -7.52 3.54 -5.74
N VAL A 22 -6.52 4.40 -5.74
CA VAL A 22 -6.74 5.85 -5.73
C VAL A 22 -7.51 6.29 -6.98
N TYR A 23 -7.17 5.75 -8.15
CA TYR A 23 -7.88 6.05 -9.40
C TYR A 23 -9.31 5.52 -9.45
N GLU A 24 -9.60 4.40 -8.80
CA GLU A 24 -10.98 3.91 -8.61
C GLU A 24 -11.81 4.85 -7.72
N LEU A 25 -11.19 5.45 -6.69
CA LEU A 25 -11.88 6.30 -5.72
C LEU A 25 -12.09 7.74 -6.20
N THR A 26 -11.22 8.26 -7.07
CA THR A 26 -11.35 9.64 -7.56
C THR A 26 -10.77 9.83 -8.95
N LYS A 27 -11.51 10.55 -9.80
CA LYS A 27 -11.01 11.13 -11.05
C LYS A 27 -10.40 12.52 -10.86
N ASN A 28 -10.66 13.17 -9.72
CA ASN A 28 -10.12 14.49 -9.40
C ASN A 28 -8.68 14.37 -8.85
N ARG A 29 -7.74 15.06 -9.52
CA ARG A 29 -6.32 15.09 -9.14
C ARG A 29 -6.06 15.73 -7.78
N SER A 30 -6.88 16.67 -7.33
CA SER A 30 -6.70 17.31 -6.02
C SER A 30 -6.97 16.33 -4.88
N ASN A 31 -7.99 15.48 -5.04
CA ASN A 31 -8.37 14.48 -4.02
C ASN A 31 -7.43 13.27 -4.02
N SER A 32 -6.75 12.98 -5.12
CA SER A 32 -5.89 11.80 -5.24
C SER A 32 -4.71 11.84 -4.26
N SER A 33 -4.10 13.01 -4.06
CA SER A 33 -2.98 13.21 -3.14
C SER A 33 -3.34 12.83 -1.70
N GLU A 34 -4.53 13.19 -1.25
CA GLU A 34 -4.97 12.88 0.11
C GLU A 34 -5.26 11.39 0.30
N PHE A 35 -5.84 10.73 -0.71
CA PHE A 35 -6.02 9.28 -0.69
C PHE A 35 -4.70 8.51 -0.70
N TYR A 36 -3.70 8.96 -1.46
CA TYR A 36 -2.36 8.36 -1.39
C TYR A 36 -1.79 8.44 0.03
N LYS A 37 -1.85 9.62 0.66
CA LYS A 37 -1.35 9.81 2.03
C LYS A 37 -2.09 8.94 3.03
N SER A 38 -3.41 8.83 2.90
CA SER A 38 -4.27 8.07 3.81
C SER A 38 -4.01 6.56 3.70
N ILE A 39 -4.00 6.01 2.47
CA ILE A 39 -3.67 4.59 2.25
C ILE A 39 -2.27 4.26 2.80
N HIS A 40 -1.28 5.12 2.55
CA HIS A 40 0.07 4.91 3.08
C HIS A 40 0.13 4.96 4.60
N ARG A 41 -0.63 5.86 5.24
CA ARG A 41 -0.73 5.94 6.70
C ARG A 41 -1.34 4.66 7.27
N ASP A 42 -2.46 4.21 6.72
CA ASP A 42 -3.19 3.08 7.27
C ASP A 42 -2.47 1.75 7.00
N LEU A 43 -1.76 1.63 5.87
CA LEU A 43 -0.83 0.52 5.64
C LEU A 43 0.24 0.47 6.74
N LYS A 44 0.89 1.60 7.04
CA LYS A 44 1.92 1.64 8.07
C LYS A 44 1.37 1.23 9.44
N VAL A 45 0.20 1.75 9.81
CA VAL A 45 -0.48 1.41 11.07
C VAL A 45 -0.83 -0.08 11.12
N LYS A 46 -1.49 -0.61 10.07
CA LYS A 46 -1.95 -2.01 10.03
C LYS A 46 -0.80 -3.02 10.09
N PHE A 47 0.33 -2.71 9.48
CA PHE A 47 1.48 -3.60 9.41
C PHE A 47 2.53 -3.32 10.49
N ASN A 48 2.35 -2.26 11.29
CA ASN A 48 3.29 -1.78 12.29
C ASN A 48 4.70 -1.55 11.71
N VAL A 49 4.76 -0.77 10.64
CA VAL A 49 6.00 -0.46 9.89
C VAL A 49 6.16 1.04 9.67
N THR A 50 7.40 1.49 9.51
CA THR A 50 7.68 2.91 9.21
C THR A 50 7.52 3.22 7.72
N SER A 51 7.66 2.18 6.89
CA SER A 51 7.50 2.22 5.44
C SER A 51 6.85 0.93 4.95
N TYR A 52 5.97 1.01 3.94
CA TYR A 52 5.36 -0.20 3.36
C TYR A 52 6.39 -1.17 2.76
N LYS A 53 7.61 -0.69 2.48
CA LYS A 53 8.71 -1.52 1.97
C LYS A 53 9.21 -2.54 3.01
N GLU A 54 8.94 -2.27 4.29
CA GLU A 54 9.32 -3.12 5.42
C GLU A 54 8.27 -4.18 5.75
N ILE A 55 7.15 -4.20 5.02
CA ILE A 55 6.13 -5.24 5.18
C ILE A 55 6.78 -6.60 4.98
N ASP A 56 6.54 -7.52 5.92
CA ASP A 56 6.99 -8.90 5.80
C ASP A 56 6.45 -9.50 4.49
N ARG A 57 7.35 -10.04 3.68
CA ARG A 57 7.04 -10.67 2.39
C ARG A 57 5.91 -11.69 2.48
N ARG A 58 5.83 -12.44 3.57
CA ARG A 58 4.76 -13.42 3.84
C ARG A 58 3.38 -12.78 3.94
N ARG A 59 3.31 -11.47 4.17
CA ARG A 59 2.07 -10.70 4.33
C ARG A 59 1.70 -9.87 3.10
N ILE A 60 2.41 -10.01 1.98
CA ILE A 60 2.16 -9.23 0.75
C ILE A 60 0.70 -9.35 0.27
N LEU A 61 0.13 -10.57 0.29
CA LEU A 61 -1.25 -10.80 -0.13
C LEU A 61 -2.25 -10.12 0.80
N VAL A 62 -1.95 -10.05 2.10
CA VAL A 62 -2.77 -9.33 3.09
C VAL A 62 -2.72 -7.82 2.83
N ALA A 63 -1.54 -7.28 2.46
CA ALA A 63 -1.38 -5.88 2.12
C ALA A 63 -2.15 -5.50 0.85
N ILE A 64 -2.09 -6.34 -0.19
CA ILE A 64 -2.86 -6.16 -1.43
C ILE A 64 -4.36 -6.14 -1.14
N LYS A 65 -4.88 -7.16 -0.42
CA LYS A 65 -6.31 -7.23 -0.05
C LYS A 65 -6.75 -6.02 0.77
N PHE A 66 -5.89 -5.54 1.67
CA PHE A 66 -6.16 -4.33 2.44
C PHE A 66 -6.31 -3.10 1.53
N ILE A 67 -5.41 -2.91 0.57
CA ILE A 67 -5.48 -1.78 -0.38
C ILE A 67 -6.74 -1.88 -1.25
N GLU A 68 -7.04 -3.06 -1.79
CA GLU A 68 -8.22 -3.29 -2.65
C GLU A 68 -9.56 -3.05 -1.92
N SER A 69 -9.59 -3.28 -0.62
CA SER A 69 -10.78 -3.04 0.23
C SER A 69 -10.78 -1.67 0.91
N TRP A 70 -9.67 -0.92 0.84
CA TRP A 70 -9.52 0.35 1.57
C TRP A 70 -10.57 1.38 1.15
N ARG A 71 -11.11 2.09 2.15
CA ARG A 71 -12.04 3.22 2.01
C ARG A 71 -11.57 4.35 2.93
N PRO A 72 -11.69 5.62 2.50
CA PRO A 72 -11.38 6.77 3.34
C PRO A 72 -12.35 6.92 4.52
#